data_AF-A0A7T8H1Z2-F1
#
_entry.id   AF-A0A7T8H1Z2-F1
#
_cell.length_a   1.000
_cell.length_b   1.000
_cell.length_c   1.000
_cell.angle_alpha   90.00
_cell.angle_beta   90.00
_cell.angle_gamma   90.00
#
_symmetry.space_group_name_H-M   'P 1'
#
loop_
_entity.id
_entity.type
_entity.pdbx_description
1 polymer ?
#
loop_
_entity_poly.entity_id
_entity_poly.type
_entity_poly.pdbx_seq_one_letter_code
_entity_poly.pdbx_strand_id
1 'polypeptide(L)'
;LDLTDPQTLSSLSSCQLLPEGIHLSQVIPPELYARLKRHLDYIREKIPSWITPYQESRGIAPEYLFSAITSNWERKQPIWITLMINSLSEKDIASRGFPVLDLYLSKLAGKQNKKIMAIERWRSSVDLSIDLILR
;
A
#
# COMPACT_ATOMS: atom_id res chain seq x y z
N LEU A 1 1.70 -10.96 -15.06
CA LEU A 1 1.00 -9.88 -14.34
C LEU A 1 1.70 -8.58 -14.65
N ASP A 2 1.06 -7.66 -15.36
CA ASP A 2 1.64 -6.34 -15.66
C ASP A 2 1.03 -5.31 -14.71
N LEU A 3 1.81 -4.86 -13.72
CA LEU A 3 1.37 -3.87 -12.74
C LEU A 3 1.43 -2.43 -13.28
N THR A 4 1.82 -2.24 -14.54
CA THR A 4 1.79 -0.96 -15.25
C THR A 4 0.56 -0.82 -16.14
N ASP A 5 -0.16 -1.91 -16.41
CA ASP A 5 -1.41 -1.91 -17.17
C ASP A 5 -2.61 -1.45 -16.31
N PRO A 6 -3.32 -0.37 -16.70
CA PRO A 6 -4.50 0.12 -15.98
C PRO A 6 -5.63 -0.91 -15.82
N GLN A 7 -5.83 -1.80 -16.80
CA GLN A 7 -6.89 -2.81 -16.70
C GLN A 7 -6.57 -3.87 -15.64
N THR A 8 -5.32 -4.33 -15.62
CA THR A 8 -4.82 -5.21 -14.57
C THR A 8 -4.97 -4.57 -13.19
N LEU A 9 -4.60 -3.30 -13.03
CA LEU A 9 -4.75 -2.57 -11.76
C LEU A 9 -6.22 -2.43 -11.33
N SER A 10 -7.12 -2.10 -12.26
CA SER A 10 -8.55 -2.02 -12.00
C SER A 10 -9.12 -3.36 -11.54
N SER A 11 -8.73 -4.45 -12.19
CA SER A 11 -9.19 -5.80 -11.86
C SER A 11 -8.68 -6.25 -10.49
N LEU A 12 -7.42 -5.94 -10.15
CA LEU A 12 -6.90 -6.22 -8.80
C LEU A 12 -7.60 -5.39 -7.73
N SER A 13 -7.99 -4.15 -8.05
CA SER A 13 -8.69 -3.28 -7.10
C SER A 13 -10.10 -3.79 -6.76
N SER A 14 -10.81 -4.39 -7.72
CA SER A 14 -12.14 -4.95 -7.49
C SER A 14 -12.11 -6.19 -6.61
N CYS A 15 -11.05 -7.00 -6.67
CA CYS A 15 -10.85 -8.15 -5.78
C CYS A 15 -10.78 -7.77 -4.29
N GLN A 16 -10.54 -6.50 -3.97
CA GLN A 16 -10.51 -6.03 -2.58
C GLN A 16 -11.90 -5.86 -1.97
N LEU A 17 -12.93 -5.77 -2.80
CA LEU A 17 -14.26 -5.39 -2.40
C LEU A 17 -15.13 -6.60 -2.10
N LEU A 18 -16.08 -6.41 -1.19
CA LEU A 18 -17.22 -7.30 -0.99
C LEU A 18 -18.11 -7.27 -2.24
N PRO A 19 -18.87 -8.36 -2.49
CA PRO A 19 -19.89 -8.37 -3.53
C PRO A 19 -20.83 -7.16 -3.46
N GLU A 20 -21.43 -6.81 -4.58
CA GLU A 20 -22.32 -5.65 -4.66
C GLU A 20 -23.46 -5.76 -3.64
N GLY A 21 -23.74 -4.64 -2.97
CA GLY A 21 -24.78 -4.55 -1.93
C GLY A 21 -24.40 -5.14 -0.56
N ILE A 22 -23.26 -5.83 -0.42
CA ILE A 22 -22.81 -6.38 0.86
C ILE A 22 -21.92 -5.38 1.60
N HIS A 23 -22.18 -5.23 2.89
CA HIS A 23 -21.45 -4.37 3.80
C HIS A 23 -20.68 -5.18 4.85
N LEU A 24 -19.53 -4.68 5.30
CA LEU A 24 -18.69 -5.38 6.28
C LEU A 24 -19.44 -5.70 7.57
N SER A 25 -20.34 -4.82 8.02
CA SER A 25 -21.18 -5.04 9.20
C SER A 25 -22.10 -6.27 9.12
N GLN A 26 -22.36 -6.78 7.92
CA GLN A 26 -23.14 -8.00 7.69
C GLN A 26 -22.26 -9.26 7.68
N VAL A 27 -20.94 -9.10 7.54
CA VAL A 27 -19.97 -10.20 7.39
C VAL A 27 -19.24 -10.49 8.70
N ILE A 28 -18.97 -9.47 9.51
CA ILE A 28 -18.24 -9.61 10.77
C ILE A 28 -19.16 -9.44 11.99
N PRO A 29 -18.79 -9.99 13.16
CA PRO A 29 -19.58 -9.81 14.38
C PRO A 29 -19.79 -8.32 14.71
N PRO A 30 -21.00 -7.91 15.16
CA PRO A 30 -21.33 -6.50 15.44
C PRO A 30 -20.36 -5.84 16.43
N GLU A 31 -19.91 -6.57 17.45
CA GLU A 31 -18.94 -6.07 18.43
C GLU A 31 -17.58 -5.76 17.79
N LEU A 32 -17.13 -6.59 16.85
CA LEU A 32 -15.87 -6.38 16.14
C LEU A 32 -15.98 -5.17 15.22
N TYR A 33 -17.10 -5.01 14.51
CA TYR A 33 -17.37 -3.83 13.70
C TYR A 33 -17.37 -2.56 14.54
N ALA A 34 -18.01 -2.56 15.71
CA ALA A 34 -18.01 -1.43 16.64
C ALA A 34 -16.61 -1.11 17.21
N ARG A 35 -15.79 -2.14 17.48
CA ARG A 35 -14.39 -1.95 17.89
C ARG A 35 -13.55 -1.35 16.78
N LEU A 36 -13.72 -1.82 15.54
CA LEU A 36 -13.04 -1.30 14.36
C LEU A 36 -13.37 0.18 14.12
N LYS A 37 -14.66 0.54 14.16
CA LYS A 37 -15.09 1.93 13.98
C LYS A 37 -14.43 2.86 15.01
N ARG A 38 -14.51 2.51 16.30
CA ARG A 38 -13.85 3.26 17.38
C ARG A 38 -12.34 3.38 17.19
N HIS A 39 -11.70 2.31 16.71
CA HIS A 39 -10.27 2.35 16.43
C HIS A 39 -9.94 3.30 15.29
N LEU A 40 -10.72 3.31 14.20
CA LEU A 40 -10.53 4.26 13.10
C LEU A 40 -10.75 5.71 13.53
N ASP A 41 -11.72 5.97 14.40
CA ASP A 41 -11.94 7.30 14.97
C ASP A 41 -10.72 7.75 15.81
N TYR A 42 -10.19 6.88 16.66
CA TYR A 42 -8.95 7.13 17.40
C TYR A 42 -7.76 7.41 16.47
N ILE A 43 -7.60 6.63 15.40
CA ILE A 43 -6.51 6.83 14.44
C ILE A 43 -6.65 8.19 13.73
N ARG A 44 -7.87 8.58 13.34
CA ARG A 44 -8.12 9.89 12.70
C ARG A 44 -7.62 11.04 13.59
N GLU A 45 -7.90 10.96 14.89
CA GLU A 45 -7.43 11.96 15.86
C GLU A 45 -5.90 11.94 16.05
N LYS A 46 -5.26 10.78 15.89
CA LYS A 46 -3.81 10.61 16.10
C LYS A 46 -2.95 10.95 14.89
N ILE A 47 -3.42 10.74 13.67
CA ILE A 47 -2.64 10.97 12.45
C ILE A 47 -1.96 12.36 12.41
N PRO A 48 -2.62 13.48 12.79
CA PRO A 48 -1.94 14.79 12.80
C PRO A 48 -0.65 14.79 13.64
N SER A 49 -0.61 14.05 14.76
CA SER A 49 0.59 13.96 15.61
C SER A 49 1.68 13.02 15.07
N TRP A 50 1.35 12.20 14.06
CA TRP A 50 2.28 11.24 13.44
C TRP A 50 2.85 11.72 12.10
N ILE A 51 2.32 12.81 11.56
CA ILE A 51 2.85 13.42 10.34
C ILE A 51 4.20 14.08 10.64
N THR A 52 5.16 13.83 9.77
CA THR A 52 6.50 14.43 9.85
C THR A 52 6.54 15.81 9.18
N PRO A 53 7.42 16.73 9.63
CA PRO A 53 7.59 18.04 8.98
C PRO A 53 7.94 17.93 7.49
N TYR A 54 8.64 16.86 7.09
CA TYR A 54 8.92 16.57 5.68
C TYR A 54 7.64 16.32 4.89
N GLN A 55 6.71 15.50 5.40
CA GLN A 55 5.42 15.24 4.76
C GLN A 55 4.56 16.52 4.69
N GLU A 56 4.56 17.35 5.74
CA GLU A 56 3.87 18.65 5.73
C GLU A 56 4.43 19.59 4.66
N SER A 57 5.75 19.70 4.54
CA SER A 57 6.42 20.52 3.51
C SER A 57 6.07 20.09 2.08
N ARG A 58 5.63 18.84 1.91
CA ARG A 58 5.20 18.25 0.64
C ARG A 58 3.69 18.37 0.42
N GLY A 59 2.97 19.05 1.32
CA GLY A 59 1.53 19.29 1.24
C GLY A 59 0.67 18.08 1.63
N ILE A 60 1.22 17.11 2.37
CA ILE A 60 0.45 15.95 2.83
C ILE A 60 -0.40 16.36 4.03
N ALA A 61 -1.70 16.53 3.80
CA ALA A 61 -2.66 16.82 4.86
C ALA A 61 -3.04 15.55 5.64
N PRO A 62 -3.19 15.63 6.99
CA PRO A 62 -3.64 14.52 7.83
C PRO A 62 -4.91 13.83 7.32
N GLU A 63 -5.94 14.62 6.99
CA GLU A 63 -7.24 14.10 6.55
C GLU A 63 -7.19 13.46 5.17
N TYR A 64 -6.35 13.99 4.29
CA TYR A 64 -6.09 13.36 3.00
C TYR A 64 -5.40 12.00 3.19
N LEU A 65 -4.43 11.90 4.09
CA LEU A 65 -3.74 10.64 4.35
C LEU A 65 -4.67 9.59 4.97
N PHE A 66 -5.49 9.99 5.94
CA PHE A 66 -6.49 9.11 6.54
C PHE A 66 -7.46 8.59 5.47
N SER A 67 -8.09 9.49 4.71
CA SER A 67 -9.05 9.12 3.67
C SER A 67 -8.41 8.26 2.57
N ALA A 68 -7.18 8.53 2.16
CA ALA A 68 -6.47 7.72 1.17
C ALA A 68 -6.28 6.26 1.62
N ILE A 69 -6.14 6.01 2.93
CA ILE A 69 -5.94 4.65 3.47
C ILE A 69 -7.28 3.97 3.74
N THR A 70 -8.22 4.68 4.36
CA THR A 70 -9.47 4.10 4.86
C THR A 70 -10.65 4.26 3.90
N SER A 71 -10.45 4.80 2.70
CA SER A 71 -11.55 5.01 1.75
C SER A 71 -12.31 3.71 1.49
N ASN A 72 -13.64 3.80 1.58
CA ASN A 72 -14.57 2.69 1.35
C ASN A 72 -14.24 1.42 2.16
N TRP A 73 -13.63 1.55 3.34
CA TRP A 73 -13.24 0.40 4.16
C TRP A 73 -14.42 -0.53 4.44
N GLU A 74 -15.63 0.00 4.62
CA GLU A 74 -16.81 -0.82 4.92
C GLU A 74 -17.26 -1.72 3.77
N ARG A 75 -16.75 -1.50 2.55
CA ARG A 75 -16.95 -2.35 1.38
C ARG A 75 -15.78 -3.29 1.13
N LYS A 76 -14.72 -3.28 1.94
CA LYS A 76 -13.56 -4.17 1.76
C LYS A 76 -13.81 -5.54 2.39
N GLN A 77 -13.23 -6.58 1.80
CA GLN A 77 -13.27 -7.92 2.41
C GLN A 77 -12.43 -7.95 3.72
N PRO A 78 -12.73 -8.85 4.67
CA PRO A 78 -12.07 -8.87 5.99
C PRO A 78 -10.54 -8.95 5.94
N ILE A 79 -9.95 -9.69 5.00
CA ILE A 79 -8.49 -9.78 4.86
C ILE A 79 -7.86 -8.40 4.57
N TRP A 80 -8.51 -7.60 3.73
CA TRP A 80 -8.05 -6.26 3.37
C TRP A 80 -8.22 -5.27 4.52
N ILE A 81 -9.20 -5.48 5.40
CA ILE A 81 -9.35 -4.73 6.65
C ILE A 81 -8.17 -4.98 7.59
N THR A 82 -7.77 -6.24 7.77
CA THR A 82 -6.61 -6.59 8.59
C THR A 82 -5.34 -5.93 8.08
N LEU A 83 -5.10 -6.00 6.75
CA LEU A 83 -3.96 -5.33 6.13
C LEU A 83 -4.02 -3.81 6.31
N MET A 84 -5.20 -3.21 6.17
CA MET A 84 -5.42 -1.78 6.38
C MET A 84 -5.06 -1.37 7.82
N ILE A 85 -5.60 -2.07 8.83
CA ILE A 85 -5.33 -1.78 10.25
C ILE A 85 -3.85 -1.91 10.57
N ASN A 86 -3.20 -2.96 10.06
CA ASN A 86 -1.75 -3.16 10.25
C ASN A 86 -0.90 -2.04 9.62
N SER A 87 -1.47 -1.26 8.70
CA SER A 87 -0.80 -0.11 8.07
C SER A 87 -1.13 1.25 8.71
N LEU A 88 -1.92 1.25 9.79
CA LEU A 88 -2.34 2.43 10.55
C LEU A 88 -1.55 2.58 11.87
N SER A 89 -0.24 2.37 11.82
CA SER A 89 0.67 2.65 12.93
C SER A 89 1.40 3.98 12.74
N GLU A 90 1.88 4.59 13.83
CA GLU A 90 2.72 5.79 13.78
C GLU A 90 3.91 5.62 12.83
N LYS A 91 4.61 4.49 12.93
CA LYS A 91 5.77 4.18 12.09
C LYS A 91 5.39 4.10 10.61
N ASP A 92 4.29 3.43 10.30
CA ASP A 92 3.84 3.29 8.92
C ASP A 92 3.43 4.64 8.34
N ILE A 93 2.65 5.43 9.09
CA ILE A 93 2.23 6.79 8.71
C ILE A 93 3.43 7.70 8.50
N ALA A 94 4.41 7.72 9.41
CA ALA A 94 5.63 8.52 9.27
C ALA A 94 6.48 8.14 8.05
N SER A 95 6.41 6.88 7.61
CA SER A 95 7.10 6.38 6.42
C SER A 95 6.34 6.60 5.10
N ARG A 96 5.07 7.06 5.15
CA ARG A 96 4.28 7.32 3.94
C ARG A 96 4.87 8.48 3.13
N GLY A 97 4.89 8.33 1.81
CA GLY A 97 5.46 9.32 0.90
C GLY A 97 6.95 9.12 0.61
N PHE A 98 7.63 8.23 1.34
CA PHE A 98 8.91 7.69 0.91
C PHE A 98 8.67 6.58 -0.14
N PRO A 99 9.32 6.64 -1.31
CA PRO A 99 9.21 5.55 -2.26
C PRO A 99 9.81 4.28 -1.64
N VAL A 100 9.15 3.14 -1.86
CA VAL A 100 9.78 1.84 -1.59
C VAL A 100 11.09 1.73 -2.36
N LEU A 101 12.06 0.99 -1.80
CA LEU A 101 13.42 0.91 -2.33
C LEU A 101 13.44 0.57 -3.83
N ASP A 102 12.62 -0.39 -4.26
CA ASP A 102 12.54 -0.80 -5.66
C ASP A 102 12.10 0.32 -6.59
N LEU A 103 11.10 1.11 -6.18
CA LEU A 103 10.63 2.26 -6.95
C LEU A 103 11.69 3.37 -6.98
N TYR A 104 12.38 3.58 -5.86
CA TYR A 104 13.49 4.54 -5.78
C TYR A 104 14.62 4.17 -6.75
N LEU A 105 15.07 2.91 -6.71
CA LEU A 105 16.12 2.38 -7.57
C LEU A 105 15.70 2.40 -9.04
N SER A 106 14.46 2.02 -9.35
CA SER A 106 13.90 2.09 -10.70
C SER A 106 13.93 3.53 -11.25
N LYS A 107 13.49 4.51 -10.46
CA LYS A 107 13.56 5.93 -10.85
C LYS A 107 15.00 6.41 -11.03
N LEU A 108 15.92 6.00 -10.17
CA LEU A 108 17.33 6.35 -10.26
C LEU A 108 17.99 5.75 -11.50
N ALA A 109 17.70 4.48 -11.80
CA ALA A 109 18.15 3.79 -13.01
C ALA A 109 17.65 4.49 -14.27
N GLY A 110 16.37 4.89 -14.30
CA GLY A 110 15.81 5.69 -15.39
C GLY A 110 16.54 7.03 -15.60
N LYS A 111 16.82 7.77 -14.51
CA LYS A 111 17.62 9.02 -14.58
C LYS A 111 19.05 8.81 -15.09
N GLN A 112 19.61 7.62 -14.86
CA GLN A 112 20.96 7.25 -15.27
C GLN A 112 21.00 6.46 -16.59
N ASN A 113 19.87 6.33 -17.31
CA ASN A 113 19.73 5.49 -18.50
C ASN A 113 20.21 4.04 -18.31
N LYS A 114 20.08 3.50 -17.09
CA LYS A 114 20.42 2.11 -16.78
C LYS A 114 19.28 1.18 -17.16
N LYS A 115 19.63 0.01 -17.71
CA LYS A 115 18.69 -1.04 -18.06
C LYS A 115 18.15 -1.71 -16.79
N ILE A 116 16.84 -1.66 -16.60
CA ILE A 116 16.13 -2.35 -15.50
C ILE A 116 15.69 -3.73 -16.02
N MET A 117 16.00 -4.80 -15.28
CA MET A 117 15.53 -6.14 -15.59
C MET A 117 15.00 -6.81 -14.32
N ALA A 118 13.93 -7.59 -14.43
CA ALA A 118 13.44 -8.43 -13.35
C ALA A 118 14.46 -9.54 -13.06
N ILE A 119 14.68 -9.82 -11.77
CA ILE A 119 15.55 -10.91 -11.30
C ILE A 119 14.98 -12.27 -11.74
N GLU A 120 13.67 -12.40 -11.67
CA GLU A 120 12.97 -13.64 -12.00
C GLU A 120 12.65 -13.71 -13.50
N ARG A 121 13.68 -13.92 -14.32
CA ARG A 121 13.48 -14.60 -15.60
C ARG A 121 13.67 -16.08 -15.36
N TRP A 122 12.58 -16.84 -15.50
CA TRP A 122 12.66 -18.29 -15.74
C TRP A 122 13.27 -18.50 -17.14
N ARG A 123 14.58 -18.32 -17.27
CA ARG A 123 15.33 -18.98 -18.33
C ARG A 123 16.12 -20.06 -17.64
N SER A 124 15.72 -21.28 -17.93
CA SER A 124 16.54 -22.48 -17.81
C SER A 124 17.92 -22.21 -18.43
N SER A 125 18.85 -21.78 -17.60
CA SER A 125 20.29 -21.78 -17.83
C SER A 125 20.93 -21.25 -16.55
N VAL A 126 21.14 -22.16 -15.61
CA VAL A 126 22.33 -22.14 -14.74
C VAL A 126 23.51 -21.71 -15.64
N ASP A 127 24.08 -20.52 -15.44
CA ASP A 127 25.50 -20.20 -15.74
C ASP A 127 25.90 -18.71 -15.79
N LEU A 128 24.99 -17.73 -15.68
CA LEU A 128 25.41 -16.32 -15.91
C LEU A 128 25.28 -15.33 -14.74
N SER A 129 24.82 -15.75 -13.55
CA SER A 129 24.56 -14.78 -12.45
C SER A 129 25.69 -14.60 -11.43
N ILE A 130 26.79 -15.37 -11.49
CA ILE A 130 27.91 -15.19 -10.55
C ILE A 130 28.99 -14.23 -11.11
N ASP A 131 29.14 -14.11 -12.43
CA ASP A 131 30.25 -13.34 -13.04
C ASP A 131 30.05 -11.81 -13.05
N LEU A 132 28.85 -11.29 -12.78
CA LEU A 132 28.56 -9.85 -12.79
C LEU A 132 28.60 -9.17 -11.41
N ILE A 133 28.81 -9.94 -10.34
CA ILE A 133 28.91 -9.41 -8.96
C ILE A 133 30.37 -9.29 -8.48
N LEU A 134 31.35 -9.85 -9.21
CA LEU A 134 32.78 -9.82 -8.87
C LEU A 134 33.69 -9.16 -9.93
N ARG A 135 33.25 -8.05 -10.54
CA ARG A 135 34.16 -7.13 -11.24
C ARG A 135 33.88 -5.67 -10.92
#